data_AF-A0A7S0QYR6-F1
#
_entry.id   AF-A0A7S0QYR6-F1
#
_cell.length_a   1.000
_cell.length_b   1.000
_cell.length_c   1.000
_cell.angle_alpha   90.00
_cell.angle_beta   90.00
_cell.angle_gamma   90.00
#
_symmetry.space_group_name_H-M   'P 1'
#
loop_
_entity.id
_entity.type
_entity.pdbx_description
1 polymer ?
#
loop_
_entity_poly.entity_id
_entity_poly.type
_entity_poly.pdbx_seq_one_letter_code
_entity_poly.pdbx_strand_id
1 'polypeptide(L)'
;LDQDIPGSPFQIVVSKGFKFPHFNTTWGLTFAGSANPHILQGQLQCFDGKTGCVSALQLTSNKKNSTGAVWYNTKQRLDLGFETQFCFSMDSEQEQHCQTPV
;
A
#
# COMPACT_ATOMS: atom_id res chain seq x y z
N LEU A 1 -14.39 20.26 -8.17
CA LEU A 1 -15.76 19.76 -7.95
C LEU A 1 -16.04 20.01 -6.47
N ASP A 2 -16.25 21.28 -6.12
CA ASP A 2 -16.26 21.74 -4.71
C ASP A 2 -17.33 22.83 -4.48
N GLN A 3 -18.40 22.82 -5.27
CA GLN A 3 -19.50 23.75 -5.08
C GLN A 3 -20.74 23.01 -4.61
N ASP A 4 -21.18 23.34 -3.39
CA ASP A 4 -22.51 23.03 -2.90
C ASP A 4 -23.57 23.64 -3.85
N ILE A 5 -24.62 22.87 -4.13
CA ILE A 5 -25.75 23.34 -4.94
C ILE A 5 -26.64 24.21 -4.04
N PRO A 6 -26.83 25.51 -4.34
CA PRO A 6 -27.67 26.37 -3.52
C PRO A 6 -29.10 25.81 -3.40
N GLY A 7 -29.55 25.57 -2.16
CA GLY A 7 -30.88 25.01 -1.85
C GLY A 7 -30.91 23.51 -1.57
N SER A 8 -29.78 22.80 -1.69
CA SER A 8 -29.69 21.39 -1.27
C SER A 8 -29.66 21.28 0.28
N PRO A 9 -30.48 20.41 0.91
CA PRO A 9 -30.33 20.09 2.32
C PRO A 9 -29.12 19.17 2.60
N PHE A 10 -28.47 18.68 1.54
CA PHE A 10 -27.28 17.83 1.61
C PHE A 10 -26.02 18.65 1.35
N GLN A 11 -25.08 18.59 2.28
CA GLN A 11 -23.71 19.11 2.11
C GLN A 11 -22.82 18.01 1.53
N ILE A 12 -22.08 18.30 0.46
CA ILE A 12 -21.09 17.34 -0.06
C ILE A 12 -19.82 17.51 0.76
N VAL A 13 -19.66 16.69 1.80
CA VAL A 13 -18.43 16.66 2.59
C VAL A 13 -17.42 15.74 1.90
N VAL A 14 -16.51 16.30 1.11
CA VAL A 14 -15.41 15.53 0.52
C VAL A 14 -14.33 15.30 1.59
N SER A 15 -14.23 14.08 2.13
CA SER A 15 -13.07 13.69 2.93
C SER A 15 -11.84 13.57 2.01
N LYS A 16 -10.74 14.23 2.37
CA LYS A 16 -9.49 14.14 1.60
C LYS A 16 -8.98 12.70 1.58
N GLY A 17 -8.92 12.09 0.38
CA GLY A 17 -8.25 10.82 0.17
C GLY A 17 -6.73 10.92 0.29
N PHE A 18 -6.05 9.78 0.26
CA PHE A 18 -4.58 9.71 0.22
C PHE A 18 -4.11 8.96 -1.02
N LYS A 19 -2.92 9.30 -1.50
CA LYS A 19 -2.29 8.64 -2.65
C LYS A 19 -0.81 8.44 -2.40
N PHE A 20 -0.37 7.19 -2.43
CA PHE A 20 1.05 6.80 -2.36
C PHE A 20 1.44 6.19 -3.71
N PRO A 21 1.86 6.99 -4.70
CA PRO A 21 2.33 6.43 -5.98
C PRO A 21 3.62 5.63 -5.80
N HIS A 22 4.43 6.03 -4.81
CA HIS A 22 5.63 5.35 -4.35
C HIS A 22 5.71 5.48 -2.82
N PHE A 23 6.35 4.54 -2.14
CA PHE A 23 6.57 4.58 -0.70
C PHE A 23 7.94 5.18 -0.33
N ASN A 24 8.28 6.30 -0.98
CA ASN A 24 9.54 7.01 -0.77
C ASN A 24 9.59 7.71 0.59
N THR A 25 8.41 7.95 1.19
CA THR A 25 8.25 8.39 2.56
C THR A 25 7.30 7.44 3.29
N THR A 26 7.54 7.24 4.58
CA THR A 26 6.65 6.53 5.50
C THR A 26 5.71 7.49 6.24
N TRP A 27 5.68 8.77 5.84
CA TRP A 27 4.93 9.78 6.56
C TRP A 27 3.43 9.51 6.44
N GLY A 28 2.75 9.50 7.58
CA GLY A 28 1.34 9.16 7.66
C GLY A 28 1.05 7.65 7.64
N LEU A 29 2.08 6.79 7.74
CA LEU A 29 1.91 5.35 7.90
C LEU A 29 2.36 4.87 9.28
N THR A 30 1.69 3.84 9.80
CA THR A 30 2.07 3.11 11.02
C THR A 30 2.30 1.66 10.63
N PHE A 31 3.43 1.11 11.04
CA PHE A 31 3.85 -0.26 10.75
C PHE A 31 3.71 -1.11 12.02
N ALA A 32 3.30 -2.37 11.86
CA ALA A 32 3.36 -3.37 12.93
C ALA A 32 3.81 -4.74 12.43
N GLY A 33 4.29 -5.55 13.36
CA GLY A 33 4.80 -6.89 13.07
C GLY A 33 6.06 -6.82 12.22
N SER A 34 6.12 -7.64 11.17
CA SER A 34 7.23 -7.70 10.22
C SER A 34 7.17 -6.64 9.12
N ALA A 35 6.17 -5.74 9.11
CA ALA A 35 6.01 -4.80 8.02
C ALA A 35 7.11 -3.73 8.03
N ASN A 36 7.71 -3.47 6.87
CA ASN A 36 8.78 -2.48 6.71
C ASN A 36 8.72 -1.79 5.34
N PRO A 37 9.26 -0.58 5.22
CA PRO A 37 9.57 0.01 3.93
C PRO A 37 10.56 -0.89 3.19
N HIS A 38 10.35 -1.08 1.90
CA HIS A 38 11.19 -1.93 1.08
C HIS A 38 11.63 -1.20 -0.18
N ILE A 39 12.95 -1.02 -0.32
CA ILE A 39 13.55 -0.45 -1.51
C ILE A 39 13.82 -1.61 -2.45
N LEU A 40 13.09 -1.69 -3.57
CA LEU A 40 13.34 -2.73 -4.55
C LEU A 40 14.64 -2.40 -5.28
N GLN A 41 15.65 -3.23 -5.09
CA GLN A 41 16.93 -3.12 -5.78
C GLN A 41 16.79 -3.70 -7.20
N GLY A 42 16.88 -2.86 -8.23
CA GLY A 42 16.81 -3.26 -9.64
C GLY A 42 16.08 -2.24 -10.54
N GLN A 43 16.19 -2.40 -11.87
CA GLN A 43 15.33 -1.71 -12.84
C GLN A 43 13.93 -2.32 -12.81
N LEU A 44 13.13 -1.96 -11.81
CA LEU A 44 11.69 -2.18 -11.93
C LEU A 44 11.12 -1.03 -12.76
N GLN A 45 10.49 -1.37 -13.88
CA GLN A 45 9.71 -0.39 -14.63
C GLN A 45 8.57 0.08 -13.74
N CYS A 46 8.51 1.38 -13.45
CA CYS A 46 7.35 1.98 -12.82
C CYS A 46 6.10 1.72 -13.67
N PHE A 47 4.93 1.76 -13.04
CA PHE A 47 3.64 1.68 -13.75
C PHE A 47 3.46 2.83 -14.77
N ASP A 48 4.28 3.89 -14.69
CA ASP A 48 4.35 5.00 -15.65
C ASP A 48 5.47 4.87 -16.69
N GLY A 49 6.14 3.71 -16.78
CA GLY A 49 7.21 3.44 -17.75
C GLY A 49 8.56 4.10 -17.43
N LYS A 50 8.69 4.80 -16.29
CA LYS A 50 9.97 5.39 -15.87
C LYS A 50 10.82 4.37 -15.12
N THR A 51 12.13 4.47 -15.31
CA THR A 51 13.13 3.64 -14.65
C THR A 51 13.64 4.38 -13.40
N GLY A 52 13.44 3.80 -12.21
CA GLY A 52 13.94 4.38 -10.96
C GLY A 52 13.61 3.50 -9.76
N CYS A 53 14.33 3.65 -8.64
CA CYS A 53 14.15 2.85 -7.43
C CYS A 53 12.69 2.84 -6.98
N VAL A 54 11.99 1.73 -7.24
CA VAL A 54 10.59 1.56 -6.83
C VAL A 54 10.60 1.29 -5.33
N SER A 55 10.01 2.21 -4.57
CA SER A 55 9.79 2.01 -3.13
C SER A 55 8.43 1.37 -2.93
N ALA A 56 8.43 0.21 -2.26
CA ALA A 56 7.26 -0.57 -1.92
C ALA A 56 7.14 -0.74 -0.40
N LEU A 57 6.00 -1.27 0.04
CA LEU A 57 5.86 -1.78 1.40
C LEU A 57 6.03 -3.29 1.37
N GLN A 58 6.91 -3.81 2.21
CA GLN A 58 6.99 -5.24 2.49
C GLN A 58 6.16 -5.52 3.73
N LEU A 59 5.09 -6.31 3.58
CA LEU A 59 4.23 -6.69 4.71
C LEU A 59 4.83 -7.84 5.51
N THR A 60 5.46 -8.78 4.82
CA THR A 60 6.06 -9.98 5.42
C THR A 60 7.45 -10.22 4.84
N SER A 61 8.33 -10.80 5.65
CA SER A 61 9.56 -11.39 5.13
C SER A 61 9.26 -12.72 4.42
N ASN A 62 10.18 -13.22 3.60
CA ASN A 62 10.09 -14.55 2.97
C ASN A 62 10.25 -15.72 3.97
N LYS A 63 10.23 -15.45 5.29
CA LYS A 63 10.34 -16.47 6.35
C LYS A 63 8.96 -16.97 6.75
N LYS A 64 8.89 -18.27 7.08
CA LYS A 64 7.69 -18.87 7.69
C LYS A 64 7.29 -18.11 8.97
N ASN A 65 6.00 -18.06 9.25
CA ASN A 65 5.41 -17.41 10.42
C ASN A 65 5.68 -15.90 10.51
N SER A 66 5.81 -15.20 9.38
CA SER A 66 5.92 -13.74 9.32
C SER A 66 4.53 -13.11 9.16
N THR A 67 4.24 -12.09 9.94
CA THR A 67 2.97 -11.32 9.86
C THR A 67 3.29 -9.86 10.07
N GLY A 68 2.76 -9.00 9.20
CA GLY A 68 2.90 -7.57 9.34
C GLY A 68 1.68 -6.85 8.77
N ALA A 69 1.52 -5.62 9.21
CA ALA A 69 0.42 -4.76 8.80
C ALA A 69 0.88 -3.31 8.75
N VAL A 70 0.22 -2.53 7.89
CA VAL A 70 0.44 -1.10 7.74
C VAL A 70 -0.90 -0.38 7.72
N TRP A 71 -1.01 0.71 8.45
CA TRP A 71 -2.19 1.57 8.50
C TRP A 71 -1.85 2.99 8.07
N TYR A 72 -2.83 3.67 7.49
CA TYR A 72 -2.80 5.11 7.36
C TYR A 72 -3.15 5.76 8.71
N ASN A 73 -2.36 6.74 9.14
CA ASN A 73 -2.43 7.30 10.50
C ASN A 73 -3.66 8.18 10.71
N THR A 74 -4.25 8.69 9.64
CA THR A 74 -5.44 9.53 9.72
C THR A 74 -6.69 8.67 9.57
N LYS A 75 -7.54 8.69 10.59
CA LYS A 75 -8.85 8.02 10.57
C LYS A 75 -9.70 8.55 9.42
N GLN A 76 -10.27 7.65 8.64
CA GLN A 76 -11.18 7.98 7.54
C GLN A 76 -12.63 7.73 7.96
N ARG A 77 -13.53 8.58 7.46
CA ARG A 77 -14.97 8.41 7.60
C ARG A 77 -15.46 7.48 6.49
N LEU A 78 -16.17 6.42 6.86
CA LEU A 78 -16.69 5.42 5.90
C LEU A 78 -18.16 5.63 5.54
N ASP A 79 -18.86 6.48 6.29
CA ASP A 79 -20.30 6.72 6.17
C ASP A 79 -20.71 7.43 4.87
N LEU A 80 -19.73 7.98 4.13
CA LEU A 80 -19.91 8.66 2.84
C LEU A 80 -19.50 7.78 1.65
N GLY A 81 -19.18 6.50 1.91
CA GLY A 81 -18.56 5.62 0.92
C GLY A 81 -17.06 5.90 0.74
N PHE A 82 -16.33 4.93 0.20
CA PHE A 82 -14.91 5.09 -0.13
C PHE A 82 -14.54 4.25 -1.34
N GLU A 83 -13.47 4.66 -2.01
CA GLU A 83 -12.81 3.91 -3.08
C GLU A 83 -11.34 3.74 -2.71
N THR A 84 -10.78 2.57 -3.01
CA THR A 84 -9.35 2.30 -2.78
C THR A 84 -8.79 1.46 -3.92
N GLN A 85 -7.54 1.74 -4.28
CA GLN A 85 -6.80 1.02 -5.29
C GLN A 85 -5.37 0.81 -4.80
N PHE A 86 -4.85 -0.39 -4.96
CA PHE A 86 -3.46 -0.72 -4.66
C PHE A 86 -2.94 -1.79 -5.61
N CYS A 87 -1.62 -1.80 -5.80
CA CYS A 87 -0.91 -2.85 -6.52
C CYS A 87 -0.08 -3.65 -5.52
N PHE A 88 0.01 -4.96 -5.69
CA PHE A 88 0.83 -5.84 -4.87
C PHE A 88 1.53 -6.88 -5.73
N SER A 89 2.69 -7.36 -5.25
CA SER A 89 3.41 -8.51 -5.79
C SER A 89 3.70 -9.48 -4.67
N MET A 90 3.66 -10.78 -4.98
CA MET A 90 4.12 -11.83 -4.08
C MET A 90 5.45 -12.35 -4.61
N ASP A 91 6.46 -12.35 -3.76
CA ASP A 91 7.72 -13.01 -4.05
C ASP A 91 7.68 -14.39 -3.41
N SER A 92 7.87 -15.43 -4.21
CA SER A 92 7.99 -16.80 -3.72
C SER A 92 9.35 -17.32 -4.15
N GLU A 93 10.28 -17.39 -3.21
CA GLU A 93 11.49 -18.18 -3.39
C GLU A 93 11.07 -19.65 -3.53
N GLN A 94 10.94 -20.11 -4.77
CA GLN A 94 10.52 -21.46 -5.11
C GLN A 94 11.69 -22.44 -4.99
N GLU A 95 12.44 -22.44 -3.89
CA GLU A 95 13.51 -23.42 -3.67
C GLU A 95 13.64 -23.78 -2.18
N GLN A 96 12.82 -24.72 -1.70
CA GLN A 96 13.19 -25.62 -0.57
C GLN A 96 12.15 -26.70 -0.21
N HIS A 97 11.14 -26.97 -1.04
CA HIS A 97 10.06 -27.90 -0.65
C HIS A 97 10.06 -29.30 -1.29
N CYS A 98 11.09 -29.67 -2.05
CA CYS A 98 11.26 -31.05 -2.52
C CYS A 98 12.61 -31.64 -2.10
N GLN A 99 12.83 -31.84 -0.80
CA GLN A 99 13.74 -32.90 -0.36
C GLN A 99 12.91 -34.15 -0.11
N THR A 100 12.81 -35.00 -1.12
CA THR A 100 12.42 -36.41 -0.95
C THR A 100 13.53 -37.09 -0.14
N PRO A 101 13.23 -37.72 1.01
CA PRO A 101 14.20 -38.58 1.68
C PRO A 101 14.52 -39.77 0.75
N VAL A 102 15.82 -40.03 0.58
CA VAL A 102 16.36 -41.27 -0.01
C VAL A 102 16.44 -42.32 1.09
#